data_AF-A0A3C0UJM4-F1
#
_entry.id   AF-A0A3C0UJM4-F1
#
_cell.length_a   1.000
_cell.length_b   1.000
_cell.length_c   1.000
_cell.angle_alpha   90.00
_cell.angle_beta   90.00
_cell.angle_gamma   90.00
#
_symmetry.space_group_name_H-M   'P 1'
#
loop_
_entity.id
_entity.type
_entity.pdbx_description
1 polymer ?
#
loop_
_entity_poly.entity_id
_entity_poly.type
_entity_poly.pdbx_seq_one_letter_code
_entity_poly.pdbx_strand_id
1 'polypeptide(L)' 'MKIGFFDSGIGGLTVLGHALNILPFAEYIYYADIEHLPYGEKTKNEVKQYVQNGMDYMAKIKVDAVVIACNTA' A
#
# COMPACT_ATOMS: atom_id res chain seq x y z
N MET A 1 -13.55 10.78 0.63
CA MET A 1 -13.09 9.41 0.33
C MET A 1 -11.63 9.33 0.73
N LYS A 2 -11.29 8.45 1.67
CA LYS A 2 -9.94 8.16 2.13
C LYS A 2 -9.43 6.90 1.44
N ILE A 3 -8.35 7.01 0.68
CA ILE A 3 -7.77 5.91 -0.10
C ILE A 3 -6.40 5.55 0.49
N GLY A 4 -6.25 4.31 0.92
CA GLY A 4 -4.97 3.74 1.32
C GLY A 4 -4.19 3.25 0.10
N PHE A 5 -2.92 3.59 0.00
CA PHE A 5 -1.96 3.04 -0.95
C PHE A 5 -0.96 2.19 -0.19
N PHE A 6 -0.87 0.91 -0.53
CA PHE A 6 0.06 -0.03 0.08
C PHE A 6 1.19 -0.35 -0.90
N ASP A 7 2.43 -0.22 -0.46
CA ASP A 7 3.61 -0.68 -1.19
C ASP A 7 4.63 -1.33 -0.24
N SER A 8 5.52 -2.17 -0.78
CA SER A 8 6.65 -2.72 -0.01
C SER A 8 7.77 -1.71 0.23
N GLY A 9 7.72 -0.53 -0.42
CA GLY A 9 8.72 0.50 -0.31
C GLY A 9 8.20 1.85 -0.83
N ILE A 10 9.01 2.52 -1.65
CA ILE A 10 8.69 3.84 -2.23
C ILE A 10 8.27 3.80 -3.70
N GLY A 11 8.34 2.62 -4.35
CA GLY A 11 8.08 2.48 -5.78
C GLY A 11 6.64 2.82 -6.15
N GLY A 12 5.70 2.52 -5.26
CA GLY A 12 4.27 2.81 -5.39
C GLY A 12 3.94 4.31 -5.38
N LEU A 13 4.88 5.20 -5.05
CA LEU A 13 4.66 6.65 -5.16
C LEU A 13 4.38 7.10 -6.60
N THR A 14 4.87 6.35 -7.59
CA THR A 14 4.55 6.59 -9.01
C THR A 14 3.05 6.40 -9.28
N VAL A 15 2.45 5.33 -8.75
CA VAL A 15 1.02 5.05 -8.85
C VAL A 15 0.20 6.08 -8.09
N LEU A 16 0.63 6.46 -6.88
CA LEU A 16 0.00 7.52 -6.10
C LEU A 16 0.03 8.86 -6.86
N GLY A 17 1.14 9.19 -7.50
CA GLY A 17 1.27 10.39 -8.33
C GLY A 17 0.22 10.45 -9.45
N HIS A 18 -0.04 9.33 -10.13
CA HIS A 18 -1.13 9.26 -11.10
C HIS A 18 -2.51 9.43 -10.46
N ALA A 19 -2.75 8.80 -9.30
CA ALA A 19 -4.03 8.91 -8.60
C ALA A 19 -4.34 10.34 -8.15
N LEU A 20 -3.34 11.06 -7.63
CA LEU A 20 -3.46 12.48 -7.24
C LEU A 20 -3.89 13.39 -8.40
N ASN A 21 -3.48 13.07 -9.64
CA ASN A 21 -3.89 13.82 -10.83
C ASN A 21 -5.34 13.54 -11.23
N ILE A 22 -5.84 12.32 -11.03
CA ILE A 22 -7.18 11.89 -11.47
C ILE A 22 -8.23 12.21 -10.39
N LEU A 23 -7.87 12.08 -9.11
CA LEU A 23 -8.77 12.24 -7.96
C LEU A 23 -8.18 13.22 -6.92
N PRO A 24 -7.91 14.49 -7.30
CA PRO A 24 -7.17 15.45 -6.46
C PRO A 24 -7.85 15.79 -5.13
N PHE A 25 -9.14 15.48 -4.97
CA PHE A 25 -9.92 15.79 -3.77
C PHE A 25 -10.09 14.60 -2.81
N ALA A 26 -9.52 13.44 -3.13
CA ALA A 26 -9.48 12.32 -2.18
C ALA A 26 -8.41 12.56 -1.11
N GLU A 27 -8.60 11.97 0.08
CA GLU A 27 -7.59 11.93 1.13
C GLU A 27 -6.73 10.68 0.91
N TYR A 28 -5.41 10.82 0.90
CA TYR A 28 -4.51 9.70 0.62
C TYR A 28 -3.67 9.35 1.85
N ILE A 29 -3.57 8.05 2.12
CA ILE A 29 -2.62 7.51 3.09
C ILE A 29 -1.71 6.56 2.32
N TYR A 30 -0.40 6.81 2.37
CA TYR A 30 0.59 5.91 1.80
C TYR A 30 1.26 5.12 2.91
N TYR A 31 1.14 3.79 2.84
CA TYR A 31 1.79 2.85 3.73
C TYR A 31 2.88 2.11 2.96
N ALA A 32 4.12 2.28 3.40
CA ALA A 32 5.28 1.59 2.88
C ALA A 32 5.78 0.59 3.93
N ASP A 33 5.79 -0.70 3.60
CA ASP A 33 6.37 -1.73 4.48
C ASP A 33 7.89 -1.79 4.35
N ILE A 34 8.56 -0.72 4.80
CA ILE A 34 10.01 -0.57 4.66
C ILE A 34 10.77 -1.63 5.46
N GLU A 35 10.18 -2.14 6.54
CA GLU A 35 10.82 -3.11 7.44
C GLU A 35 11.07 -4.46 6.76
N HIS A 36 10.21 -4.85 5.81
CA HIS A 36 10.24 -6.18 5.19
C HIS A 36 10.72 -6.18 3.73
N LEU A 37 11.23 -5.04 3.23
CA LEU A 37 11.76 -4.93 1.87
C LEU A 37 13.07 -5.74 1.69
N PRO A 38 13.35 -6.29 0.49
CA PRO A 38 12.46 -6.39 -0.66
C PRO A 38 11.55 -7.63 -0.57
N TYR A 39 10.30 -7.49 -1.01
CA TYR A 39 9.33 -8.59 -1.04
C TYR A 39 9.71 -9.70 -2.03
N GLY A 40 10.42 -9.36 -3.12
CA GLY A 40 10.82 -10.33 -4.14
C GLY A 40 11.76 -11.43 -3.64
N GLU A 41 12.40 -11.24 -2.48
CA GLU A 41 13.28 -12.22 -1.85
C GLU A 41 12.57 -13.06 -0.78
N LYS A 42 11.28 -12.80 -0.54
CA LYS A 42 10.49 -13.44 0.52
C LYS A 42 9.60 -14.55 -0.04
N THR A 43 9.24 -15.50 0.81
CA THR A 43 8.28 -16.54 0.43
C THR A 43 6.87 -15.96 0.30
N LYS A 44 6.01 -16.64 -0.48
CA LYS A 44 4.61 -16.23 -0.63
C LYS A 44 3.86 -16.12 0.70
N ASN A 45 4.19 -16.98 1.68
CA ASN A 45 3.54 -16.97 2.99
C ASN A 45 3.98 -15.75 3.81
N GLU A 46 5.26 -15.39 3.78
CA GLU A 46 5.77 -14.18 4.43
C GLU A 46 5.13 -12.93 3.82
N VAL A 47 5.15 -12.80 2.49
CA VAL A 47 4.53 -11.67 1.78
C VAL A 47 3.05 -11.55 2.14
N LYS A 48 2.30 -12.66 2.11
CA LYS A 48 0.89 -12.67 2.49
C LYS A 48 0.67 -12.17 3.92
N GLN A 49 1.52 -12.57 4.86
CA GLN A 49 1.42 -12.11 6.25
C GLN A 49 1.70 -10.61 6.37
N TYR A 50 2.71 -10.10 5.69
CA TYR A 50 3.06 -8.67 5.72
C TYR A 50 1.95 -7.81 5.09
N VAL A 51 1.40 -8.24 3.96
CA VAL A 51 0.24 -7.58 3.34
C VAL A 51 -0.97 -7.60 4.27
N GLN A 52 -1.26 -8.74 4.90
CA GLN A 52 -2.36 -8.84 5.87
C GLN A 52 -2.19 -7.84 7.03
N ASN A 53 -0.98 -7.72 7.60
CA ASN A 53 -0.69 -6.75 8.65
C ASN A 53 -0.90 -5.29 8.18
N GLY A 54 -0.48 -4.98 6.96
CA GLY A 54 -0.72 -3.68 6.33
C GLY A 54 -2.21 -3.39 6.13
N MET A 55 -2.98 -4.38 5.67
CA MET A 55 -4.44 -4.25 5.52
C MET A 55 -5.13 -4.04 6.87
N ASP A 56 -4.71 -4.76 7.91
CA ASP A 56 -5.24 -4.58 9.26
C ASP A 56 -4.98 -3.17 9.79
N TYR A 57 -3.80 -2.60 9.51
CA TYR A 57 -3.49 -1.20 9.81
C TYR A 57 -4.42 -0.22 9.06
N MET A 58 -4.62 -0.44 7.76
CA MET A 58 -5.50 0.40 6.93
C MET A 58 -6.96 0.33 7.38
N ALA A 59 -7.44 -0.85 7.80
CA ALA A 59 -8.76 -1.01 8.38
C ALA A 59 -8.89 -0.22 9.70
N LYS A 60 -7.87 -0.25 10.56
CA LYS A 60 -7.85 0.50 11.84
C LYS A 60 -7.96 2.01 11.64
N ILE A 61 -7.30 2.56 10.62
CA ILE A 61 -7.36 4.00 10.29
C ILE A 61 -8.57 4.36 9.40
N LYS A 62 -9.46 3.39 9.14
CA LYS A 62 -10.74 3.53 8.43
C LYS A 62 -10.58 4.15 7.04
N VAL A 63 -9.71 3.57 6.20
CA VAL A 63 -9.71 3.89 4.77
C VAL A 63 -10.97 3.33 4.11
N ASP A 64 -11.52 4.07 3.14
CA ASP A 64 -12.71 3.66 2.38
C ASP A 64 -12.36 2.65 1.26
N ALA A 65 -11.12 2.73 0.74
CA ALA A 65 -10.60 1.83 -0.29
C ALA A 65 -9.09 1.65 -0.14
N VAL A 66 -8.56 0.53 -0.65
CA VAL A 66 -7.12 0.24 -0.68
C VAL A 66 -6.67 -0.04 -2.11
N VAL A 67 -5.55 0.56 -2.50
CA VAL A 67 -4.79 0.26 -3.72
C VAL A 67 -3.50 -0.45 -3.30
N ILE A 68 -3.31 -1.68 -3.76
CA ILE A 68 -2.02 -2.37 -3.65
C ILE A 68 -1.17 -1.93 -4.84
N ALA A 69 -0.19 -1.06 -4.59
CA ALA A 69 0.70 -0.49 -5.60
C ALA A 69 1.96 -1.34 -5.84
N CYS A 70 2.29 -2.26 -4.94
CA CYS A 70 3.37 -3.22 -5.12
C CYS A 70 2.91 -4.37 -6.01
N ASN A 71 3.56 -4.60 -7.16
CA ASN A 71 3.22 -5.71 -8.05
C ASN A 71 3.55 -7.10 -7.45
N THR A 72 4.42 -7.16 -6.44
CA THR A 72 4.83 -8.40 -5.79
C THR A 72 3.93 -8.78 -4.60
N ALA A 73 3.17 -7.83 -4.07
CA ALA A 73 2.30 -8.01 -2.90
C ALA A 73 1.04 -8.82 -3.22
#